data_AF-A0A2S7WYM9-F1
#
_entry.id   AF-A0A2S7WYM9-F1
#
_cell.length_a   1.000
_cell.length_b   1.000
_cell.length_c   1.000
_cell.angle_alpha   90.00
_cell.angle_beta   90.00
_cell.angle_gamma   90.00
#
_symmetry.space_group_name_H-M   'P 1'
#
loop_
_entity.id
_entity.type
_entity.pdbx_description
1 polymer ?
#
loop_
_entity_poly.entity_id
_entity_poly.type
_entity_poly.pdbx_seq_one_letter_code
_entity_poly.pdbx_strand_id
1 'polypeptide(L)'
;MATQNTPITYIFKETNIGKYTSVKHYEFVSFNGTTNHLSTQLNISKNRNCAQSTPNYWLKIKQGKKWGSWLTGLFKTSSSNIFRGDLQKKKHLLLFKFSNDAETLKVCYFENYFTTDLSNVLQFIK
;
A
#
# COMPACT_ATOMS: atom_id res chain seq x y z
N MET A 1 20.70 17.98 -6.11
CA MET A 1 19.61 17.70 -7.06
C MET A 1 19.02 16.35 -6.69
N ALA A 2 17.79 16.30 -6.16
CA ALA A 2 17.16 15.03 -5.79
C ALA A 2 16.63 14.38 -7.07
N THR A 3 17.21 13.24 -7.45
CA THR A 3 16.72 12.43 -8.56
C THR A 3 15.27 12.08 -8.29
N GLN A 4 14.37 12.49 -9.18
CA GLN A 4 12.94 12.19 -9.06
C GLN A 4 12.75 10.71 -9.41
N ASN A 5 12.67 9.85 -8.39
CA ASN A 5 12.51 8.41 -8.61
C ASN A 5 11.10 8.12 -9.14
N THR A 6 10.99 7.76 -10.42
CA THR A 6 9.77 7.22 -11.01
C THR A 6 9.37 5.96 -10.23
N PRO A 7 8.13 5.89 -9.68
CA PRO A 7 7.73 4.74 -8.88
C PRO A 7 7.34 3.53 -9.74
N ILE A 8 7.53 2.36 -9.17
CA ILE A 8 6.91 1.13 -9.68
C ILE A 8 5.45 1.12 -9.25
N THR A 9 4.55 1.05 -10.22
CA THR A 9 3.10 1.05 -9.99
C THR A 9 2.57 -0.36 -10.11
N TYR A 10 1.84 -0.78 -9.08
CA TYR A 10 1.14 -2.05 -9.00
C TYR A 10 -0.36 -1.81 -9.00
N ILE A 11 -1.09 -2.71 -9.66
CA ILE A 11 -2.55 -2.74 -9.66
C ILE A 11 -3.00 -4.07 -9.04
N PHE A 12 -3.91 -3.96 -8.09
CA PHE A 12 -4.56 -5.10 -7.45
C PHE A 12 -6.08 -4.96 -7.49
N LYS A 13 -6.78 -6.09 -7.50
CA LYS A 13 -8.23 -6.16 -7.45
C LYS A 13 -8.70 -6.90 -6.20
N GLU A 14 -9.76 -6.41 -5.57
CA GLU A 14 -10.37 -7.02 -4.41
C GLU A 14 -10.92 -8.41 -4.78
N THR A 15 -10.76 -9.33 -3.84
CA THR A 15 -11.27 -10.69 -3.89
C THR A 15 -12.20 -10.93 -2.71
N ASN A 16 -13.16 -11.84 -2.86
CA ASN A 16 -14.13 -12.16 -1.82
C ASN A 16 -14.91 -10.92 -1.34
N ILE A 17 -15.36 -10.09 -2.28
CA ILE A 17 -16.12 -8.86 -2.00
C ILE A 17 -17.31 -9.20 -1.09
N GLY A 18 -17.49 -8.43 -0.01
CA GLY A 18 -18.56 -8.62 0.97
C GLY A 18 -18.35 -9.73 2.00
N LYS A 19 -17.34 -10.61 1.83
CA LYS A 19 -17.09 -11.72 2.77
C LYS A 19 -16.59 -11.26 4.14
N TYR A 20 -15.81 -10.18 4.18
CA TYR A 20 -15.14 -9.71 5.39
C TYR A 20 -15.49 -8.24 5.66
N THR A 21 -15.91 -7.94 6.89
CA THR A 21 -16.40 -6.60 7.28
C THR A 21 -15.27 -5.60 7.56
N SER A 22 -14.11 -6.09 7.98
CA SER A 22 -12.98 -5.27 8.45
C SER A 22 -11.67 -5.53 7.72
N VAL A 23 -11.69 -6.44 6.73
CA VAL A 23 -10.52 -6.87 5.97
C VAL A 23 -10.89 -6.89 4.49
N LYS A 24 -10.01 -6.40 3.64
CA LYS A 24 -10.09 -6.56 2.20
C LYS A 24 -8.88 -7.34 1.72
N HIS A 25 -9.10 -8.35 0.89
CA HIS A 25 -8.03 -9.11 0.25
C HIS A 25 -7.92 -8.67 -1.18
N TYR A 26 -6.71 -8.36 -1.61
CA TYR A 26 -6.44 -7.96 -2.98
C TYR A 26 -5.51 -8.95 -3.66
N GLU A 27 -5.80 -9.24 -4.91
CA GLU A 27 -5.01 -10.08 -5.78
C GLU A 27 -4.33 -9.24 -6.86
N PHE A 28 -3.07 -9.57 -7.12
CA PHE A 28 -2.22 -8.88 -8.08
C PHE A 28 -2.77 -9.03 -9.49
N VAL A 29 -2.84 -7.91 -10.22
CA VAL A 29 -3.29 -7.85 -11.61
C VAL A 29 -2.10 -7.55 -12.54
N SER A 30 -1.38 -6.46 -12.27
CA SER A 30 -0.28 -6.02 -13.12
C SER A 30 0.64 -5.05 -12.39
N PHE A 31 1.84 -4.85 -12.95
CA PHE A 31 2.77 -3.80 -12.56
C PHE A 31 3.63 -3.37 -13.75
N ASN A 32 4.25 -2.19 -13.65
CA ASN A 32 5.08 -1.60 -14.71
C ASN A 32 6.60 -1.71 -14.44
N GLY A 33 7.03 -2.60 -13.54
CA GLY A 33 8.43 -2.78 -13.16
C GLY A 33 9.05 -4.05 -13.76
N THR A 34 10.35 -4.24 -13.53
CA THR A 34 11.07 -5.46 -13.95
C THR A 34 11.03 -6.56 -12.87
N THR A 35 11.03 -6.17 -11.60
CA THR A 35 11.01 -7.09 -10.46
C THR A 35 9.82 -6.81 -9.55
N ASN A 36 9.09 -7.86 -9.16
CA ASN A 36 8.01 -7.72 -8.19
C ASN A 36 8.58 -7.65 -6.77
N HIS A 37 8.61 -6.44 -6.18
CA HIS A 37 9.03 -6.21 -4.79
C HIS A 37 7.90 -6.41 -3.78
N LEU A 38 6.67 -6.59 -4.25
CA LEU A 38 5.49 -6.87 -3.44
C LEU A 38 5.08 -8.33 -3.57
N SER A 39 4.00 -8.71 -2.89
CA SER A 39 3.40 -10.04 -2.97
C SER A 39 2.31 -10.08 -4.02
N THR A 40 1.95 -11.28 -4.48
CA THR A 40 0.80 -11.52 -5.35
C THR A 40 -0.53 -11.30 -4.64
N GLN A 41 -0.55 -11.33 -3.30
CA GLN A 41 -1.76 -11.14 -2.51
C GLN A 41 -1.49 -10.19 -1.35
N LEU A 42 -2.36 -9.19 -1.20
CA LEU A 42 -2.33 -8.22 -0.11
C LEU A 42 -3.56 -8.41 0.77
N ASN A 43 -3.35 -8.25 2.08
CA ASN A 43 -4.43 -8.16 3.06
C ASN A 43 -4.36 -6.78 3.69
N ILE A 44 -5.45 -6.03 3.56
CA ILE A 44 -5.61 -4.70 4.15
C ILE A 44 -6.72 -4.77 5.18
N SER A 45 -6.39 -4.51 6.44
CA SER A 45 -7.32 -4.60 7.56
C SER A 45 -7.46 -3.28 8.29
N LYS A 46 -8.66 -2.96 8.77
CA LYS A 46 -8.91 -1.79 9.62
C LYS A 46 -8.08 -1.89 10.90
N ASN A 47 -7.44 -0.80 11.30
CA ASN A 47 -6.75 -0.75 12.59
C ASN A 47 -7.75 -0.93 13.74
N ARG A 48 -7.34 -1.71 14.74
CA ARG A 48 -8.12 -1.99 15.96
C ARG A 48 -7.60 -1.23 17.18
N ASN A 49 -6.80 -0.18 16.97
CA ASN A 49 -6.18 0.64 18.02
C ASN A 49 -5.29 -0.13 18.99
N CYS A 50 -4.68 -1.23 18.53
CA CYS A 50 -3.75 -2.03 19.32
C CYS A 50 -2.32 -1.45 19.34
N ALA A 51 -1.99 -0.54 18.43
CA ALA A 51 -0.66 0.06 18.32
C ALA A 51 -0.70 1.56 18.60
N GLN A 52 0.32 2.06 19.30
CA GLN A 52 0.50 3.49 19.61
C GLN A 52 0.65 4.35 18.35
N SER A 53 1.14 3.77 17.24
CA SER A 53 1.28 4.48 15.97
C SER A 53 -0.05 4.84 15.31
N THR A 54 -1.17 4.22 15.73
CA THR A 54 -2.55 4.56 15.28
C THR A 54 -2.74 4.69 13.75
N PRO A 55 -2.27 3.76 12.91
CA PRO A 55 -2.56 3.81 11.47
C PRO A 55 -4.06 3.62 11.20
N ASN A 56 -4.50 3.94 9.98
CA ASN A 56 -5.89 3.71 9.58
C ASN A 56 -6.12 2.25 9.16
N TYR A 57 -5.15 1.68 8.46
CA TYR A 57 -5.17 0.28 8.05
C TYR A 57 -3.82 -0.38 8.28
N TRP A 58 -3.81 -1.70 8.24
CA TRP A 58 -2.60 -2.51 8.26
C TRP A 58 -2.49 -3.33 7.00
N LEU A 59 -1.28 -3.34 6.42
CA LEU A 59 -0.92 -4.19 5.30
C LEU A 59 -0.27 -5.48 5.81
N LYS A 60 -0.73 -6.61 5.28
CA LYS A 60 -0.07 -7.92 5.35
C LYS A 60 0.16 -8.45 3.96
N ILE A 61 1.22 -9.22 3.82
CA ILE A 61 1.50 -10.03 2.64
C ILE A 61 1.43 -11.51 3.01
N LYS A 62 1.21 -12.36 2.01
CA LYS A 62 1.18 -13.80 2.21
C LYS A 62 2.61 -14.35 2.26
N GLN A 63 2.89 -15.20 3.25
CA GLN A 63 4.15 -15.92 3.43
C GLN A 63 3.84 -17.41 3.35
N GLY A 64 4.07 -18.01 2.17
CA GLY A 64 3.64 -19.38 1.87
C GLY A 64 2.12 -19.53 1.93
N LYS A 65 1.61 -20.41 2.82
CA LYS A 65 0.17 -20.69 2.96
C LYS A 65 -0.55 -19.74 3.93
N LYS A 66 0.16 -18.94 4.73
CA LYS A 66 -0.42 -18.11 5.80
C LYS A 66 -0.19 -16.62 5.53
N TRP A 67 -1.03 -15.77 6.12
CA TRP A 67 -0.77 -14.33 6.17
C TRP A 67 0.39 -14.08 7.14
N GLY A 68 1.37 -13.30 6.69
CA GLY A 68 2.53 -12.92 7.51
C GLY A 68 2.17 -11.91 8.61
N SER A 69 3.22 -11.42 9.27
CA SER A 69 3.12 -10.28 10.19
C SER A 69 2.72 -8.99 9.47
N TRP A 70 2.35 -7.97 10.25
CA TRP A 70 2.07 -6.64 9.73
C TRP A 70 3.31 -6.10 9.03
N LEU A 71 3.20 -5.87 7.72
CA LEU A 71 4.29 -5.39 6.91
C LEU A 71 4.48 -3.89 7.10
N THR A 72 3.38 -3.13 7.08
CA THR A 72 3.38 -1.68 7.35
C THR A 72 1.99 -1.18 7.73
N GLY A 73 1.96 -0.04 8.43
CA GLY A 73 0.73 0.71 8.69
C GLY A 73 0.44 1.69 7.56
N LEU A 74 -0.84 1.85 7.22
CA LEU A 74 -1.30 2.81 6.23
C LEU A 74 -1.88 4.03 6.92
N PHE A 75 -1.29 5.19 6.64
CA PHE A 75 -1.67 6.48 7.21
C PHE A 75 -2.35 7.33 6.15
N LYS A 76 -3.48 7.97 6.51
CA LYS A 76 -4.15 8.91 5.62
C LYS A 76 -3.21 10.03 5.16
N THR A 77 -3.37 10.42 3.91
CA THR A 77 -2.79 11.65 3.37
C THR A 77 -3.85 12.75 3.31
N SER A 78 -3.47 13.95 2.86
CA SER A 78 -4.43 15.03 2.58
C SER A 78 -5.35 14.72 1.40
N SER A 79 -4.99 13.75 0.54
CA SER A 79 -5.78 13.37 -0.62
C SER A 79 -6.71 12.20 -0.29
N SER A 80 -7.97 12.31 -0.72
CA SER A 80 -8.99 11.28 -0.50
C SER A 80 -8.55 9.93 -1.09
N ASN A 81 -8.84 8.85 -0.37
CA ASN A 81 -8.52 7.47 -0.75
C ASN A 81 -7.02 7.19 -0.96
N ILE A 82 -6.13 8.14 -0.65
CA ILE A 82 -4.69 7.97 -0.75
C ILE A 82 -4.08 7.85 0.66
N PHE A 83 -3.29 6.81 0.85
CA PHE A 83 -2.61 6.47 2.08
C PHE A 83 -1.13 6.29 1.82
N ARG A 84 -0.31 6.57 2.83
CA ARG A 84 1.13 6.29 2.80
C ARG A 84 1.47 5.15 3.75
N GLY A 85 2.46 4.37 3.35
CA GLY A 85 3.15 3.41 4.21
C GLY A 85 4.64 3.43 3.89
N ASP A 86 5.42 2.71 4.68
CA ASP A 86 6.85 2.57 4.46
C ASP A 86 7.32 1.13 4.66
N LEU A 87 8.42 0.78 4.00
CA LEU A 87 9.08 -0.51 4.20
C LEU A 87 10.54 -0.32 4.61
N GLN A 88 11.04 -1.36 5.29
CA GLN A 88 12.44 -1.45 5.73
C GLN A 88 12.91 -0.22 6.52
N LYS A 89 12.13 0.17 7.55
CA LYS A 89 12.43 1.33 8.42
C LYS A 89 12.56 2.63 7.61
N LYS A 90 11.53 3.02 6.87
CA LYS A 90 11.52 4.25 6.04
C LYS A 90 12.59 4.29 4.95
N LYS A 91 13.02 3.14 4.43
CA LYS A 91 13.91 3.07 3.25
C LYS A 91 13.13 3.21 1.94
N HIS A 92 11.91 2.68 1.92
CA HIS A 92 11.02 2.71 0.76
C HIS A 92 9.71 3.39 1.14
N LEU A 93 9.25 4.31 0.31
CA LEU A 93 7.93 4.91 0.41
C LEU A 93 6.94 4.14 -0.45
N LEU A 94 5.76 3.87 0.12
CA LEU A 94 4.64 3.31 -0.62
C LEU A 94 3.45 4.26 -0.52
N LEU A 95 2.83 4.54 -1.65
CA LEU A 95 1.54 5.23 -1.73
C LEU A 95 0.49 4.23 -2.19
N PHE A 96 -0.68 4.28 -1.56
CA PHE A 96 -1.79 3.38 -1.80
C PHE A 96 -3.00 4.22 -2.17
N LYS A 97 -3.62 3.97 -3.32
CA LYS A 97 -4.85 4.61 -3.75
C LYS A 97 -5.93 3.57 -3.95
N PHE A 98 -6.97 3.67 -3.15
CA PHE A 98 -8.18 2.89 -3.33
C PHE A 98 -9.08 3.58 -4.38
N SER A 99 -9.76 2.79 -5.21
CA SER A 99 -10.92 3.27 -5.95
C SER A 99 -12.06 3.64 -4.99
N ASN A 100 -13.07 4.36 -5.49
CA ASN A 100 -14.18 4.84 -4.65
C ASN A 100 -15.00 3.69 -4.03
N ASP A 101 -15.12 2.57 -4.74
CA ASP A 101 -15.72 1.31 -4.27
C ASP A 101 -14.73 0.42 -3.48
N ALA A 102 -13.46 0.82 -3.44
CA ALA A 102 -12.34 0.05 -2.91
C ALA A 102 -12.22 -1.37 -3.51
N GLU A 103 -12.69 -1.59 -4.74
CA GLU A 103 -12.46 -2.82 -5.50
C GLU A 103 -11.09 -2.85 -6.14
N THR A 104 -10.52 -1.69 -6.46
CA THR A 104 -9.19 -1.57 -7.07
C THR A 104 -8.24 -0.86 -6.13
N LEU A 105 -7.03 -1.38 -6.02
CA LEU A 105 -5.94 -0.79 -5.26
C LEU A 105 -4.75 -0.54 -6.18
N LYS A 106 -4.39 0.73 -6.35
CA LYS A 106 -3.13 1.14 -6.98
C LYS A 106 -2.08 1.34 -5.88
N VAL A 107 -0.91 0.75 -6.05
CA VAL A 107 0.23 0.95 -5.13
C VAL A 107 1.41 1.51 -5.91
N CYS A 108 1.89 2.69 -5.56
CA CYS A 108 3.14 3.25 -6.07
C CYS A 108 4.25 2.98 -5.07
N TYR A 109 5.27 2.25 -5.50
CA TYR A 109 6.45 1.87 -4.73
C TYR A 109 7.65 2.71 -5.17
N PHE A 110 8.20 3.49 -4.25
CA PHE A 110 9.39 4.29 -4.48
C PHE A 110 10.60 3.59 -3.86
N GLU A 111 11.41 2.95 -4.71
CA GLU A 111 12.59 2.22 -4.25
C GLU A 111 13.67 3.19 -3.74
N ASN A 112 14.33 2.81 -2.65
CA ASN A 112 15.37 3.56 -1.94
C ASN A 112 15.06 5.06 -1.74
N TYR A 113 13.78 5.41 -1.62
CA TYR A 113 13.32 6.77 -1.50
C TYR A 113 12.23 6.88 -0.44
N PHE A 114 12.40 7.81 0.49
CA PHE A 114 11.41 8.14 1.50
C PHE A 114 11.38 9.64 1.74
N THR A 115 10.18 10.19 1.90
CA THR A 115 9.95 11.59 2.22
C THR A 115 8.76 11.72 3.15
N THR A 116 8.83 12.68 4.06
CA THR A 116 7.70 13.09 4.89
C THR A 116 6.77 14.05 4.15
N ASP A 117 7.32 14.89 3.29
CA ASP A 117 6.59 15.78 2.39
C ASP A 117 6.17 15.02 1.13
N LEU A 118 4.87 14.82 0.99
CA LEU A 118 4.30 14.06 -0.12
C LEU A 118 4.00 14.91 -1.36
N SER A 119 4.21 16.23 -1.31
CA SER A 119 3.79 17.17 -2.37
C SER A 119 4.34 16.76 -3.75
N ASN A 120 5.59 16.31 -3.79
CA ASN A 120 6.28 15.92 -5.02
C ASN A 120 5.98 14.50 -5.51
N VAL A 121 5.40 13.64 -4.66
CA VAL A 121 5.13 12.23 -5.00
C VAL A 121 3.66 11.91 -5.24
N LEU A 122 2.75 12.74 -4.72
CA LEU A 122 1.31 12.55 -4.93
C LEU A 122 0.92 12.59 -6.40
N GLN A 123 1.64 13.35 -7.24
CA GLN A 123 1.39 13.42 -8.69
C GLN A 123 1.47 12.06 -9.39
N PHE A 124 2.26 11.10 -8.88
CA PHE A 124 2.40 9.78 -9.52
C PHE A 124 1.23 8.84 -9.24
N ILE A 125 0.47 9.09 -8.17
CA ILE A 125 -0.65 8.23 -7.77
C ILE A 125 -2.01 8.84 -8.01
N LYS A 126 -2.09 10.17 -8.18
CA LYS A 126 -3.31 10.89 -8.54
C LYS A 126 -4.02 10.30 -9.75
#